data_AF-A0A9X2F4R3-F1
#
_entry.id   AF-A0A9X2F4R3-F1
#
_cell.length_a   1.000
_cell.length_b   1.000
_cell.length_c   1.000
_cell.angle_alpha   90.00
_cell.angle_beta   90.00
_cell.angle_gamma   90.00
#
_symmetry.space_group_name_H-M   'P 1'
#
loop_
_entity.id
_entity.type
_entity.pdbx_description
1 polymer ?
#
loop_
_entity_poly.entity_id
_entity_poly.type
_entity_poly.pdbx_seq_one_letter_code
_entity_poly.pdbx_strand_id
1 'polypeptide(L)'
;MKSFKASLDLASKIITAISGILFIGIIILILLTGEEFINVDKPTGLLMGSGLLILFIGLYLYHPTEYLVDDSFLIIKRPIGKLKIERRIFLKVNLVTKAEMGFTIRTFGNGGLFGYTGWFSNSLFGSMRWYATQRKNFVLIETSTSGKIVVTPDEQMDFAKSIAINDTCERFHDLCKSR
;
A
#
# COMPACT_ATOMS: atom_id res chain seq x y z
N MET A 1 14.70 13.57 11.08
CA MET A 1 13.79 12.73 10.27
C MET A 1 13.41 11.50 11.08
N LYS A 2 12.14 11.33 11.42
CA LYS A 2 11.61 10.14 12.12
C LYS A 2 11.23 9.07 11.09
N SER A 3 11.40 7.80 11.46
CA SER A 3 11.07 6.67 10.60
C SER A 3 10.01 5.77 11.23
N PHE A 4 9.07 5.31 10.42
CA PHE A 4 7.97 4.43 10.81
C PHE A 4 7.86 3.28 9.82
N LYS A 5 7.89 2.04 10.32
CA LYS A 5 7.89 0.86 9.47
C LYS A 5 6.51 0.63 8.85
N ALA A 6 6.50 0.05 7.65
CA ALA A 6 5.28 -0.36 6.95
C ALA A 6 5.27 -1.89 6.78
N SER A 7 5.04 -2.64 7.85
CA SER A 7 5.06 -4.10 7.77
C SER A 7 3.83 -4.64 7.03
N LEU A 8 4.03 -5.72 6.28
CA LEU A 8 2.92 -6.43 5.62
C LEU A 8 2.07 -7.18 6.65
N ASP A 9 0.74 -7.06 6.53
CA ASP A 9 -0.16 -7.92 7.29
C ASP A 9 -0.10 -9.38 6.83
N LEU A 10 -0.62 -10.28 7.68
CA LEU A 10 -0.62 -11.72 7.42
C LEU A 10 -1.34 -12.04 6.10
N ALA A 11 -2.46 -11.37 5.82
CA ALA A 11 -3.20 -11.62 4.60
C ALA A 11 -2.41 -11.23 3.34
N SER A 12 -1.72 -10.10 3.35
CA SER A 12 -0.87 -9.69 2.24
C SER A 12 0.30 -10.65 2.07
N LYS A 13 0.91 -11.13 3.15
CA LYS A 13 1.95 -12.16 3.10
C LYS A 13 1.44 -13.46 2.47
N ILE A 14 0.27 -13.94 2.89
CA ILE A 14 -0.37 -15.16 2.34
C ILE A 14 -0.70 -14.97 0.86
N ILE A 15 -1.36 -13.87 0.49
CA ILE A 15 -1.72 -13.58 -0.91
C ILE A 15 -0.45 -13.51 -1.75
N THR A 16 0.59 -12.83 -1.27
CA THR A 16 1.88 -12.73 -1.97
C THR A 16 2.53 -14.09 -2.19
N ALA A 17 2.55 -14.95 -1.17
CA ALA A 17 3.11 -16.29 -1.27
C ALA A 17 2.32 -17.16 -2.26
N ILE A 18 0.99 -17.17 -2.16
CA ILE A 18 0.11 -17.95 -3.05
C ILE A 18 0.24 -17.46 -4.50
N SER A 19 0.20 -16.14 -4.73
CA SER A 19 0.39 -15.58 -6.07
C SER A 19 1.76 -15.91 -6.65
N GLY A 20 2.82 -15.88 -5.83
CA GLY A 20 4.16 -16.29 -6.26
C GLY A 20 4.22 -17.75 -6.70
N ILE A 21 3.68 -18.66 -5.88
CA ILE A 21 3.58 -20.09 -6.20
C ILE A 21 2.74 -20.30 -7.48
N LEU A 22 1.60 -19.64 -7.58
CA LEU A 22 0.71 -19.72 -8.74
C LEU A 22 1.43 -19.25 -10.02
N PHE A 23 2.13 -18.12 -9.97
CA PHE A 23 2.86 -17.59 -11.13
C PHE A 23 3.99 -18.53 -11.56
N ILE A 24 4.76 -19.05 -10.62
CA ILE A 24 5.80 -20.05 -10.92
C ILE A 24 5.17 -21.31 -11.54
N GLY A 25 4.07 -21.80 -10.97
CA GLY A 25 3.34 -22.96 -11.48
C GLY A 25 2.82 -22.75 -12.91
N ILE A 26 2.23 -21.59 -13.20
CA ILE A 26 1.76 -21.23 -14.56
C ILE A 26 2.94 -21.18 -15.54
N ILE A 27 4.06 -20.58 -15.15
CA ILE A 27 5.25 -20.51 -16.02
C ILE A 27 5.76 -21.92 -16.32
N ILE A 28 5.90 -22.77 -15.31
CA ILE A 28 6.34 -24.16 -15.50
C ILE A 28 5.36 -24.92 -16.40
N LEU A 29 4.05 -24.78 -16.17
CA LEU A 29 3.03 -25.44 -16.98
C LEU A 29 3.13 -25.02 -18.45
N ILE A 30 3.20 -23.72 -18.73
CA ILE A 30 3.37 -23.20 -20.10
C ILE A 30 4.65 -23.75 -20.75
N LEU A 31 5.76 -23.83 -20.02
CA LEU A 31 7.03 -24.30 -20.58
C LEU A 31 7.05 -25.82 -20.82
N LEU A 32 6.32 -26.61 -20.04
CA LEU A 32 6.29 -28.08 -20.16
C LEU A 32 5.21 -28.58 -21.14
N THR A 33 4.05 -27.94 -21.15
CA THR A 33 2.86 -28.42 -21.87
C THR A 33 2.32 -27.42 -22.89
N GLY A 34 3.00 -26.28 -23.07
CA GLY A 34 2.57 -25.18 -23.95
C GLY A 34 2.42 -25.59 -25.40
N GLU A 35 3.40 -26.33 -25.91
CA GLU A 35 3.43 -26.79 -27.31
C GLU A 35 2.28 -27.75 -27.62
N GLU A 36 1.98 -28.68 -26.71
CA GLU A 36 1.01 -29.75 -26.93
C GLU A 36 -0.46 -29.29 -26.71
N PHE A 37 -0.72 -28.49 -25.67
CA PHE A 37 -2.11 -28.19 -25.25
C PHE A 37 -2.62 -26.81 -25.67
N ILE A 38 -1.73 -25.84 -25.89
CA ILE A 38 -2.11 -24.45 -26.19
C ILE A 38 -1.40 -23.88 -27.44
N ASN A 39 -0.66 -24.71 -28.19
CA ASN A 39 0.09 -24.34 -29.40
C ASN A 39 1.05 -23.15 -29.19
N VAL A 40 1.68 -23.07 -28.02
CA VAL A 40 2.67 -22.04 -27.68
C VAL A 40 4.06 -22.65 -27.72
N ASP A 41 4.92 -22.17 -28.61
CA ASP A 41 6.31 -22.60 -28.69
C ASP A 41 7.13 -22.12 -27.48
N LYS A 42 8.23 -22.81 -27.17
CA LYS A 42 9.10 -22.45 -26.02
C LYS A 42 9.53 -20.99 -25.98
N PRO A 43 9.99 -20.35 -27.09
CA PRO A 43 10.33 -18.94 -27.08
C PRO A 43 9.17 -18.03 -26.67
N THR A 44 7.96 -18.27 -27.19
CA THR A 44 6.77 -17.49 -26.81
C THR A 44 6.39 -17.75 -25.36
N GLY A 45 6.45 -19.00 -24.91
CA GLY A 45 6.19 -19.36 -23.50
C GLY A 45 7.16 -18.68 -22.53
N LEU A 46 8.45 -18.61 -22.87
CA LEU A 46 9.46 -17.88 -22.10
C LEU A 46 9.17 -16.37 -22.07
N LEU A 47 8.76 -15.78 -23.19
CA LEU A 47 8.39 -14.37 -23.25
C LEU A 47 7.19 -14.08 -22.34
N MET A 48 6.13 -14.90 -22.41
CA MET A 48 4.96 -14.78 -21.54
C MET A 48 5.34 -14.91 -20.06
N GLY A 49 6.15 -15.92 -19.72
CA GLY A 49 6.61 -16.14 -18.35
C GLY A 49 7.48 -15.00 -17.82
N SER A 50 8.36 -14.45 -18.66
CA SER A 50 9.18 -13.29 -18.30
C SER A 50 8.32 -12.05 -18.03
N GLY A 51 7.26 -11.83 -18.80
CA GLY A 51 6.31 -10.73 -18.57
C GLY A 51 5.64 -10.82 -17.20
N LEU A 52 5.24 -12.03 -16.79
CA LEU A 52 4.63 -12.27 -15.48
C LEU A 52 5.64 -12.04 -14.33
N LEU A 53 6.88 -12.48 -14.50
CA LEU A 53 7.96 -12.23 -13.53
C LEU A 53 8.28 -10.74 -13.43
N ILE A 54 8.39 -10.04 -14.56
CA ILE A 54 8.63 -8.58 -14.59
C ILE A 54 7.50 -7.85 -13.87
N LEU A 55 6.24 -8.22 -14.09
CA LEU A 55 5.10 -7.65 -13.37
C LEU A 55 5.21 -7.88 -11.86
N PHE A 56 5.49 -9.12 -11.44
CA PHE A 56 5.62 -9.48 -10.02
C PHE A 56 6.75 -8.71 -9.33
N ILE A 57 7.92 -8.65 -9.98
CA ILE A 57 9.08 -7.88 -9.53
C ILE A 57 8.73 -6.38 -9.50
N GLY A 58 8.07 -5.85 -10.52
CA GLY A 58 7.62 -4.46 -10.55
C GLY A 58 6.72 -4.13 -9.36
N LEU A 59 5.74 -4.97 -9.05
CA LEU A 59 4.87 -4.77 -7.88
C LEU A 59 5.66 -4.82 -6.57
N TYR A 60 6.65 -5.70 -6.45
CA TYR A 60 7.58 -5.71 -5.32
C TYR A 60 8.41 -4.41 -5.24
N LEU A 61 8.97 -3.91 -6.34
CA LEU A 61 9.87 -2.76 -6.29
C LEU A 61 9.18 -1.45 -5.90
N TYR A 62 7.86 -1.35 -6.09
CA TYR A 62 7.08 -0.15 -5.80
C TYR A 62 6.23 -0.22 -4.52
N HIS A 63 6.31 -1.30 -3.74
CA HIS A 63 5.56 -1.40 -2.49
C HIS A 63 6.15 -0.51 -1.37
N PRO A 64 5.32 0.06 -0.48
CA PRO A 64 5.80 0.83 0.67
C PRO A 64 6.54 -0.09 1.66
N THR A 65 7.68 0.38 2.16
CA THR A 65 8.49 -0.33 3.16
C THR A 65 8.59 0.45 4.47
N GLU A 66 8.53 1.78 4.37
CA GLU A 66 8.78 2.70 5.48
C GLU A 66 8.19 4.08 5.13
N TYR A 67 7.71 4.78 6.15
CA TYR A 67 7.30 6.18 6.07
C TYR A 67 8.29 7.03 6.84
N LEU A 68 8.95 7.96 6.15
CA LEU A 68 9.88 8.91 6.76
C LEU A 68 9.20 10.26 6.89
N VAL A 69 9.30 10.87 8.06
CA VAL A 69 8.70 12.16 8.38
C VAL A 69 9.80 13.14 8.75
N ASP A 70 9.87 14.25 8.02
CA ASP A 70 10.64 15.44 8.38
C ASP A 70 9.72 16.67 8.46
N ASP A 71 10.27 17.85 8.70
CA ASP A 71 9.50 19.07 8.92
C ASP A 71 8.74 19.53 7.66
N SER A 72 9.21 19.16 6.47
CA SER A 72 8.67 19.60 5.17
C SER A 72 7.93 18.52 4.40
N PHE A 73 8.29 17.25 4.58
CA PHE A 73 7.84 16.13 3.76
C PHE A 73 7.41 14.91 4.58
N LEU A 74 6.36 14.26 4.08
CA LEU A 74 6.12 12.83 4.28
C LEU A 74 6.72 12.08 3.08
N ILE A 75 7.64 11.16 3.34
CA ILE A 75 8.29 10.36 2.31
C ILE A 75 7.87 8.91 2.46
N ILE A 76 7.22 8.38 1.43
CA ILE A 76 6.94 6.94 1.32
C ILE A 76 8.12 6.29 0.62
N LYS A 77 8.89 5.51 1.39
CA LYS A 77 10.05 4.76 0.91
C LYS A 77 9.62 3.42 0.34
N ARG A 78 10.17 3.08 -0.81
CA ARG A 78 9.95 1.84 -1.56
C ARG A 78 11.33 1.22 -1.86
N PRO A 79 11.42 -0.07 -2.22
CA PRO A 79 12.69 -0.66 -2.64
C PRO A 79 13.36 0.15 -3.75
N ILE A 80 12.57 0.65 -4.70
CA ILE A 80 13.03 1.61 -5.71
C ILE A 80 12.22 2.90 -5.65
N GLY A 81 12.96 4.00 -5.62
CA GLY A 81 12.39 5.35 -5.61
C GLY A 81 11.78 5.75 -4.26
N LYS A 82 11.46 7.03 -4.16
CA LYS A 82 10.81 7.63 -2.99
C LYS A 82 9.68 8.52 -3.48
N LEU A 83 8.53 8.46 -2.84
CA LEU A 83 7.46 9.41 -3.10
C LEU A 83 7.48 10.45 -1.99
N LYS A 84 7.76 11.70 -2.35
CA LYS A 84 7.75 12.83 -1.42
C LYS A 84 6.42 13.56 -1.54
N ILE A 85 5.78 13.81 -0.40
CA ILE A 85 4.54 14.57 -0.30
C ILE A 85 4.81 15.73 0.65
N GLU A 86 4.59 16.95 0.19
CA GLU A 86 4.79 18.15 1.01
C GLU A 86 3.79 18.19 2.17
N ARG A 87 4.25 18.52 3.37
CA ARG A 87 3.38 18.63 4.55
C ARG A 87 2.56 19.91 4.55
N ARG A 88 3.00 20.97 3.86
CA ARG A 88 2.25 22.24 3.76
C ARG A 88 0.88 22.10 3.10
N ILE A 89 0.65 21.04 2.33
CA ILE A 89 -0.65 20.77 1.69
C ILE A 89 -1.56 19.90 2.55
N PHE A 90 -1.11 19.44 3.72
CA PHE A 90 -1.94 18.64 4.61
C PHE A 90 -2.99 19.55 5.26
N LEU A 91 -4.23 19.11 5.24
CA LEU A 91 -5.36 19.81 5.84
C LEU A 91 -5.82 19.14 7.12
N LYS A 92 -5.83 17.80 7.14
CA LYS A 92 -6.33 17.02 8.27
C LYS A 92 -5.66 15.66 8.33
N VAL A 93 -5.38 15.20 9.55
CA VAL A 93 -4.88 13.85 9.83
C VAL A 93 -5.88 13.16 10.75
N ASN A 94 -6.49 12.09 10.26
CA ASN A 94 -7.45 11.31 11.03
C ASN A 94 -6.94 9.89 11.24
N LEU A 95 -7.05 9.41 12.48
CA LEU A 95 -7.00 7.97 12.74
C LEU A 95 -8.32 7.37 12.30
N VAL A 96 -8.26 6.35 11.47
CA VAL A 96 -9.46 5.68 10.97
C VAL A 96 -9.47 4.23 11.44
N THR A 97 -10.64 3.78 11.88
CA THR A 97 -10.84 2.40 12.30
C THR A 97 -11.00 1.48 11.11
N LYS A 98 -10.79 0.18 11.32
CA LYS A 98 -11.04 -0.84 10.29
C LYS A 98 -12.52 -0.88 9.87
N ALA A 99 -13.44 -0.58 10.79
CA ALA A 99 -14.88 -0.56 10.52
C ALA A 99 -15.25 0.57 9.55
N GLU A 100 -14.70 1.78 9.75
CA GLU A 100 -14.87 2.92 8.84
C GLU A 100 -14.24 2.67 7.46
N MET A 101 -13.14 1.91 7.40
CA MET A 101 -12.56 1.44 6.13
C MET A 101 -13.29 0.22 5.54
N GLY A 102 -14.39 -0.22 6.15
CA GLY A 102 -15.26 -1.26 5.60
C GLY A 102 -15.85 -0.88 4.24
N PHE A 103 -16.17 -1.87 3.42
CA PHE A 103 -16.77 -1.68 2.08
C PHE A 103 -15.96 -0.77 1.13
N THR A 104 -14.65 -0.64 1.36
CA THR A 104 -13.76 0.09 0.43
C THR A 104 -13.53 -0.73 -0.84
N ILE A 105 -13.82 -0.14 -2.00
CA ILE A 105 -13.66 -0.75 -3.31
C ILE A 105 -12.33 -0.30 -3.93
N ARG A 106 -11.54 -1.24 -4.43
CA ARG A 106 -10.32 -0.94 -5.20
C ARG A 106 -10.71 -0.56 -6.63
N THR A 107 -10.44 0.67 -7.04
CA THR A 107 -10.69 1.13 -8.41
C THR A 107 -9.50 0.89 -9.33
N PHE A 108 -8.27 1.00 -8.81
CA PHE A 108 -7.05 0.69 -9.56
C PHE A 108 -5.88 0.34 -8.63
N GLY A 109 -4.97 -0.54 -9.07
CA GLY A 109 -3.74 -0.88 -8.35
C GLY A 109 -3.74 -2.27 -7.71
N ASN A 110 -2.90 -2.47 -6.69
CA ASN A 110 -2.75 -3.75 -6.00
C ASN A 110 -3.52 -3.77 -4.67
N GLY A 111 -3.98 -4.95 -4.27
CA GLY A 111 -4.69 -5.14 -3.01
C GLY A 111 -4.51 -6.57 -2.52
N GLY A 112 -3.43 -6.79 -1.80
CA GLY A 112 -2.99 -8.06 -1.22
C GLY A 112 -1.58 -8.47 -1.65
N LEU A 113 -1.17 -8.16 -2.89
CA LEU A 113 0.19 -8.46 -3.35
C LEU A 113 1.14 -7.35 -2.91
N PHE A 114 2.07 -7.67 -2.01
CA PHE A 114 3.00 -6.72 -1.37
C PHE A 114 2.30 -5.52 -0.69
N GLY A 115 1.06 -5.68 -0.25
CA GLY A 115 0.28 -4.65 0.45
C GLY A 115 -0.92 -4.17 -0.35
N TYR A 116 -1.30 -2.91 -0.14
CA TYR A 116 -2.50 -2.29 -0.71
C TYR A 116 -2.14 -0.90 -1.23
N THR A 117 -1.81 -0.81 -2.51
CA THR A 117 -1.46 0.47 -3.15
C THR A 117 -2.24 0.75 -4.41
N GLY A 118 -2.61 2.01 -4.59
CA GLY A 118 -3.37 2.46 -5.75
C GLY A 118 -4.55 3.34 -5.35
N TRP A 119 -5.61 3.27 -6.13
CA TRP A 119 -6.82 4.05 -5.97
C TRP A 119 -7.92 3.18 -5.39
N PHE A 120 -8.53 3.71 -4.34
CA PHE A 120 -9.60 3.08 -3.58
C PHE A 120 -10.71 4.09 -3.37
N SER A 121 -11.95 3.61 -3.28
CA SER A 121 -13.11 4.44 -2.98
C SER A 121 -13.87 3.85 -1.81
N ASN A 122 -14.25 4.70 -0.86
CA ASN A 122 -15.02 4.33 0.33
C ASN A 122 -16.26 5.22 0.40
N SER A 123 -17.37 4.71 0.93
CA SER A 123 -18.62 5.46 1.03
C SER A 123 -18.53 6.68 1.97
N LEU A 124 -17.71 6.61 3.03
CA LEU A 124 -17.51 7.69 4.00
C LEU A 124 -16.46 8.70 3.53
N PHE A 125 -15.36 8.23 2.94
CA PHE A 125 -14.21 9.07 2.61
C PHE A 125 -14.10 9.42 1.11
N GLY A 126 -14.91 8.81 0.25
CA GLY A 126 -14.82 8.97 -1.20
C GLY A 126 -13.53 8.36 -1.78
N SER A 127 -13.02 8.96 -2.86
CA SER A 127 -11.79 8.52 -3.52
C SER A 127 -10.55 8.83 -2.68
N MET A 128 -9.67 7.84 -2.58
CA MET A 128 -8.45 7.85 -1.78
C MET A 128 -7.32 7.17 -2.53
N ARG A 129 -6.09 7.64 -2.29
CA ARG A 129 -4.87 7.00 -2.76
C ARG A 129 -4.19 6.27 -1.61
N TRP A 130 -4.07 4.96 -1.75
CA TRP A 130 -3.51 4.10 -0.72
C TRP A 130 -2.04 3.84 -0.98
N TYR A 131 -1.27 3.93 0.11
CA TYR A 131 0.08 3.43 0.24
C TYR A 131 0.14 2.62 1.53
N ALA A 132 -0.74 1.62 1.64
CA ALA A 132 -0.92 0.83 2.84
C ALA A 132 -0.26 -0.54 2.69
N THR A 133 0.14 -1.14 3.81
CA THR A 133 0.78 -2.46 3.89
C THR A 133 -0.01 -3.43 4.78
N GLN A 134 -0.96 -2.91 5.55
CA GLN A 134 -1.77 -3.70 6.48
C GLN A 134 -3.20 -3.17 6.56
N ARG A 135 -4.18 -4.04 6.83
CA ARG A 135 -5.59 -3.65 7.00
C ARG A 135 -5.93 -3.24 8.43
N LYS A 136 -5.02 -2.50 9.06
CA LYS A 136 -5.12 -1.92 10.41
C LYS A 136 -4.26 -0.65 10.45
N ASN A 137 -4.31 0.07 11.57
CA ASN A 137 -3.49 1.26 11.79
C ASN A 137 -3.66 2.34 10.71
N PHE A 138 -4.88 2.53 10.20
CA PHE A 138 -5.12 3.48 9.12
C PHE A 138 -4.93 4.92 9.59
N VAL A 139 -4.15 5.67 8.83
CA VAL A 139 -4.02 7.11 8.97
C VAL A 139 -4.45 7.73 7.64
N LEU A 140 -5.55 8.47 7.69
CA LEU A 140 -6.10 9.20 6.56
C LEU A 140 -5.60 10.64 6.61
N ILE A 141 -4.93 11.05 5.54
CA ILE A 141 -4.37 12.39 5.37
C ILE A 141 -5.17 13.08 4.26
N GLU A 142 -5.89 14.13 4.62
CA GLU A 142 -6.58 14.98 3.65
C GLU A 142 -5.62 16.06 3.19
N THR A 143 -5.53 16.27 1.87
CA THR A 143 -4.65 17.26 1.27
C THR A 143 -5.44 18.24 0.42
N SER A 144 -4.95 19.47 0.29
CA SER A 144 -5.60 20.51 -0.52
C SER A 144 -5.54 20.25 -2.03
N THR A 145 -4.55 19.51 -2.51
CA THR A 145 -4.29 19.33 -3.96
C THR A 145 -4.29 17.89 -4.44
N SER A 146 -3.95 16.93 -3.59
CA SER A 146 -3.76 15.51 -3.97
C SER A 146 -4.91 14.60 -3.51
N GLY A 147 -6.00 15.19 -3.02
CA GLY A 147 -7.13 14.46 -2.44
C GLY A 147 -6.76 13.80 -1.11
N LYS A 148 -7.27 12.59 -0.88
CA LYS A 148 -7.06 11.84 0.36
C LYS A 148 -6.02 10.75 0.19
N ILE A 149 -5.10 10.65 1.14
CA ILE A 149 -4.02 9.67 1.15
C ILE A 149 -4.18 8.77 2.38
N VAL A 150 -4.00 7.46 2.20
CA VAL A 150 -4.06 6.48 3.29
C VAL A 150 -2.72 5.78 3.43
N VAL A 151 -2.19 5.78 4.66
CA VAL A 151 -0.99 5.04 5.06
C VAL A 151 -1.28 4.20 6.30
N THR A 152 -0.47 3.17 6.53
CA THR A 152 -0.70 2.21 7.64
C THR A 152 0.60 1.88 8.39
N PRO A 153 1.22 2.85 9.07
CA PRO A 153 2.43 2.65 9.87
C PRO A 153 2.23 1.60 10.97
N ASP A 154 3.30 0.91 11.35
CA ASP A 154 3.30 -0.03 12.46
C ASP A 154 2.98 0.70 13.78
N GLU A 155 3.59 1.87 14.01
CA GLU A 155 3.34 2.75 15.15
C GLU A 155 2.34 3.88 14.82
N GLN A 156 1.05 3.54 14.71
CA GLN A 156 -0.03 4.44 14.25
C GLN A 156 -0.06 5.81 14.96
N MET A 157 -0.09 5.80 16.30
CA MET A 157 -0.26 7.01 17.10
C MET A 157 0.95 7.93 16.98
N ASP A 158 2.15 7.37 17.03
CA ASP A 158 3.39 8.15 17.00
C ASP A 158 3.63 8.73 15.61
N PHE A 159 3.29 7.98 14.56
CA PHE A 159 3.27 8.50 13.20
C PHE A 159 2.29 9.68 13.08
N ALA A 160 1.05 9.49 13.50
CA ALA A 160 0.02 10.52 13.37
C ALA A 160 0.38 11.80 14.14
N LYS A 161 0.93 11.68 15.36
CA LYS A 161 1.47 12.82 16.12
C LYS A 161 2.62 13.52 15.40
N SER A 162 3.48 12.78 14.70
CA SER A 162 4.62 13.35 13.98
C SER A 162 4.22 14.18 12.75
N ILE A 163 3.05 13.90 12.16
CA ILE A 163 2.54 14.60 10.98
C ILE A 163 1.36 15.54 11.30
N ALA A 164 0.82 15.49 12.52
CA ALA A 164 -0.28 16.34 12.95
C ALA A 164 0.07 17.82 12.80
N ILE A 165 -0.92 18.59 12.36
CA ILE A 165 -0.88 20.05 12.33
C ILE A 165 -1.48 20.53 13.67
N ASN A 166 -1.04 21.67 14.19
CA ASN A 166 -1.30 22.16 15.56
C ASN A 166 -2.76 21.97 16.08
N ASP A 167 -3.78 22.02 15.21
CA ASP A 167 -5.19 21.84 15.59
C ASP A 167 -5.62 20.39 15.88
N THR A 168 -4.80 19.40 15.53
CA THR A 168 -5.13 17.98 15.72
C THR A 168 -4.79 17.46 17.12
N CYS A 169 -3.96 18.20 17.86
CA CYS A 169 -3.37 17.73 19.13
C CYS A 169 -4.42 17.55 20.24
N GLU A 170 -5.50 18.33 20.25
CA GLU A 170 -6.59 18.22 21.23
C GLU A 170 -7.34 16.89 21.11
N ARG A 171 -7.63 16.42 19.89
CA ARG A 171 -8.35 15.15 19.68
C ARG A 171 -7.49 13.93 20.01
N PHE A 172 -6.17 14.01 19.85
CA PHE A 172 -5.25 12.95 20.31
C PHE A 172 -5.16 12.89 21.84
N HIS A 173 -5.33 14.02 22.53
CA HIS A 173 -5.33 14.07 24.00
C HIS A 173 -6.55 13.34 24.59
N ASP A 174 -7.74 13.51 24.00
CA ASP A 174 -8.96 12.83 24.46
C ASP A 174 -8.94 11.32 24.18
N LEU A 175 -8.38 10.89 23.04
CA LEU A 175 -8.21 9.46 22.74
C LEU A 175 -7.15 8.77 23.63
N CYS A 176 -6.22 9.53 24.22
CA CYS A 176 -5.28 8.98 25.20
C CYS A 176 -5.87 8.86 26.61
N LYS A 177 -6.94 9.62 26.93
CA LYS A 177 -7.63 9.55 28.23
C LYS A 177 -8.70 8.46 28.32
N SER A 178 -9.16 7.92 27.19
CA SER A 178 -10.21 6.88 27.14
C SER A 178 -9.67 5.44 27.15
N ARG A 179 -8.39 5.24 27.50
CA ARG A 179 -7.78 3.92 27.74
C ARG A 179 -7.40 3.76 29.19
#